data_AF-A0A8H7M8D1-F1
#
_entry.id   AF-A0A8H7M8D1-F1
#
_cell.length_a   1.000
_cell.length_b   1.000
_cell.length_c   1.000
_cell.angle_alpha   90.00
_cell.angle_beta   90.00
_cell.angle_gamma   90.00
#
_symmetry.space_group_name_H-M   'P 1'
#
loop_
_entity.id
_entity.type
_entity.pdbx_description
1 polymer ?
#
loop_
_entity_poly.entity_id
_entity_poly.type
_entity_poly.pdbx_seq_one_letter_code
_entity_poly.pdbx_strand_id
1 'polypeptide(L)'
;MSVDPELLQYPELVKVDLQPGAFNSGLLAAKVSRERNHPLTGTTPTKKSWSSVQAGVEPDDHIELNSVLVYDFWHSKPFMFPQCCIRFEFFQQEEWNFRALRDIQPGDELSFFYPSTEWDMDQGFQCRCQAQNCLGYIRGAKELSRAQVVERGFISTYISRLLDRRDTQRI
;
A
#
# COMPACT_ATOMS: atom_id res chain seq x y z
N MET A 1 -12.40 19.10 8.14
CA MET A 1 -11.01 18.69 7.89
C MET A 1 -10.75 18.94 6.41
N SER A 2 -9.74 19.72 6.07
CA SER A 2 -9.31 19.92 4.67
C SER A 2 -8.09 19.04 4.42
N VAL A 3 -8.01 18.45 3.23
CA VAL A 3 -6.79 17.78 2.76
C VAL A 3 -5.69 18.84 2.65
N ASP A 4 -4.48 18.50 3.05
CA ASP A 4 -3.33 19.37 2.82
C ASP A 4 -3.17 19.61 1.31
N PRO A 5 -3.25 20.86 0.83
CA PRO A 5 -3.09 21.17 -0.59
C PRO A 5 -1.72 20.75 -1.14
N GLU A 6 -0.69 20.68 -0.30
CA GLU A 6 0.66 20.28 -0.70
C GLU A 6 0.76 18.77 -1.00
N LEU A 7 -0.16 17.96 -0.48
CA LEU A 7 -0.21 16.51 -0.72
C LEU A 7 -1.04 16.13 -1.95
N LEU A 8 -1.73 17.07 -2.62
CA LEU A 8 -2.57 16.84 -3.80
C LEU A 8 -1.78 16.51 -5.07
N GLN A 9 -0.98 15.44 -5.01
CA GLN A 9 -0.49 14.74 -6.18
C GLN A 9 -1.64 13.89 -6.71
N TYR A 10 -1.97 14.01 -8.00
CA TYR A 10 -3.05 13.25 -8.67
C TYR A 10 -4.53 13.64 -8.41
N PRO A 11 -4.91 14.93 -8.38
CA PRO A 11 -6.31 15.35 -8.16
C PRO A 11 -7.30 14.83 -9.21
N GLU A 12 -6.80 14.51 -10.42
CA GLU A 12 -7.60 13.94 -11.51
C GLU A 12 -7.82 12.43 -11.38
N LEU A 13 -6.99 11.74 -10.59
CA LEU A 13 -6.98 10.28 -10.50
C LEU A 13 -7.68 9.80 -9.23
N VAL A 14 -7.48 10.47 -8.10
CA VAL A 14 -8.00 10.06 -6.80
C VAL A 14 -8.58 11.25 -6.05
N LYS A 15 -9.60 10.98 -5.24
CA LYS A 15 -10.23 11.95 -4.35
C LYS A 15 -10.12 11.43 -2.92
N VAL A 16 -9.66 12.27 -2.00
CA VAL A 16 -9.64 11.91 -0.58
C VAL A 16 -11.06 12.00 -0.03
N ASP A 17 -11.52 10.92 0.59
CA ASP A 17 -12.74 10.90 1.40
C ASP A 17 -12.34 11.01 2.88
N LEU A 18 -12.51 12.21 3.45
CA LEU A 18 -12.16 12.48 4.84
C LEU A 18 -13.36 12.17 5.75
N GLN A 19 -13.25 11.11 6.54
CA GLN A 19 -14.26 10.74 7.52
C GLN A 19 -13.82 11.10 8.95
N PRO A 20 -14.76 11.46 9.85
CA PRO A 20 -14.44 11.69 11.25
C PRO A 20 -13.86 10.43 11.94
N GLY A 21 -12.80 10.60 12.73
CA GLY A 21 -12.17 9.54 13.52
C GLY A 21 -10.79 9.10 13.00
N ALA A 22 -10.05 8.40 13.85
CA ALA A 22 -8.74 7.85 13.48
C ALA A 22 -8.92 6.63 12.58
N PHE A 23 -8.13 6.55 11.51
CA PHE A 23 -8.24 5.48 10.50
C PHE A 23 -9.68 5.35 10.00
N ASN A 24 -10.24 6.43 9.46
CA ASN A 24 -11.54 6.38 8.79
C ASN A 24 -11.51 7.09 7.42
N SER A 25 -10.48 7.87 7.11
CA SER A 25 -10.29 8.47 5.78
C SER A 25 -9.80 7.43 4.77
N GLY A 26 -10.15 7.61 3.50
CA GLY A 26 -9.74 6.73 2.41
C GLY A 26 -9.58 7.47 1.08
N LEU A 27 -9.21 6.73 0.05
CA LEU A 27 -9.10 7.26 -1.32
C LEU A 27 -10.18 6.67 -2.21
N LEU A 28 -10.88 7.55 -2.93
CA LEU A 28 -11.83 7.19 -3.96
C LEU A 28 -11.19 7.33 -5.34
N ALA A 29 -11.35 6.33 -6.18
CA ALA A 29 -10.93 6.37 -7.57
C ALA A 29 -11.75 7.40 -8.35
N ALA A 30 -11.10 8.21 -9.16
CA ALA A 30 -11.75 9.06 -10.16
C ALA A 30 -11.46 8.55 -11.57
N LYS A 31 -10.17 8.34 -11.91
CA LYS A 31 -9.72 7.91 -13.25
C LYS A 31 -8.60 6.87 -13.22
N VAL A 32 -8.46 6.12 -12.13
CA VAL A 32 -7.47 5.04 -12.02
C VAL A 32 -7.87 3.88 -12.93
N SER A 33 -6.94 3.38 -13.75
CA SER A 33 -7.18 2.26 -14.66
C SER A 33 -6.00 1.29 -14.68
N ARG A 34 -6.26 0.02 -14.96
CA ARG A 34 -5.24 -1.03 -15.08
C ARG A 34 -4.27 -0.82 -16.24
N GLU A 35 -4.69 -0.09 -17.28
CA GLU A 35 -3.89 0.14 -18.49
C GLU A 35 -2.81 1.21 -18.32
N ARG A 36 -2.86 1.99 -17.22
CA ARG A 36 -1.94 3.11 -16.99
C ARG A 36 -1.19 2.95 -15.67
N ASN A 37 0.12 3.09 -15.74
CA ASN A 37 0.97 3.27 -14.58
C ASN A 37 1.09 4.76 -14.29
N HIS A 38 1.05 5.13 -13.01
CA HIS A 38 1.18 6.52 -12.56
C HIS A 38 2.50 6.67 -11.80
N PRO A 39 3.50 7.36 -12.36
CA PRO A 39 4.81 7.52 -11.73
C PRO A 39 4.69 8.20 -10.37
N LEU A 40 5.40 7.67 -9.36
CA LEU A 40 5.57 8.33 -8.07
C LEU A 40 6.62 9.42 -8.21
N THR A 41 6.30 10.63 -7.77
CA THR A 41 7.21 11.78 -7.89
C THR A 41 7.30 12.52 -6.55
N GLY A 42 8.39 13.24 -6.29
CA GLY A 42 8.53 14.00 -5.05
C GLY A 42 8.71 13.15 -3.78
N THR A 43 8.99 11.86 -3.90
CA THR A 43 9.26 10.97 -2.77
C THR A 43 10.58 11.33 -2.09
N THR A 44 10.63 11.32 -0.76
CA THR A 44 11.85 11.64 0.00
C THR A 44 12.25 10.50 0.93
N PRO A 45 13.54 10.14 1.02
CA PRO A 45 14.00 9.17 2.02
C PRO A 45 13.66 9.64 3.44
N THR A 46 13.23 8.70 4.28
CA THR A 46 12.82 8.99 5.66
C THR A 46 13.14 7.81 6.57
N LYS A 47 12.95 8.00 7.87
CA LYS A 47 12.95 6.89 8.84
C LYS A 47 11.57 6.30 8.93
N LYS A 48 11.51 5.02 9.31
CA LYS A 48 10.26 4.31 9.58
C LYS A 48 9.33 5.13 10.50
N SER A 49 8.12 5.34 10.01
CA SER A 49 7.04 6.12 10.63
C SER A 49 5.70 5.55 10.17
N TRP A 50 4.60 5.96 10.80
CA TRP A 50 3.25 5.57 10.40
C TRP A 50 2.86 6.02 8.97
N SER A 51 3.48 7.08 8.44
CA SER A 51 3.20 7.63 7.10
C SER A 51 4.18 7.15 6.02
N SER A 52 5.34 6.64 6.44
CA SER A 52 6.36 6.14 5.54
C SER A 52 5.99 4.81 4.90
N VAL A 53 6.58 4.54 3.74
CA VAL A 53 6.45 3.26 3.02
C VAL A 53 7.83 2.65 2.85
N GLN A 54 7.95 1.35 3.12
CA GLN A 54 9.18 0.60 2.88
C GLN A 54 9.39 0.44 1.37
N ALA A 55 10.56 0.85 0.87
CA ALA A 55 10.94 0.83 -0.54
C ALA A 55 12.22 0.00 -0.80
N GLY A 56 12.66 -0.80 0.18
CA GLY A 56 13.88 -1.60 0.06
C GLY A 56 13.93 -2.83 0.98
N VAL A 57 15.08 -3.52 0.96
CA VAL A 57 15.28 -4.77 1.74
C VAL A 57 15.62 -4.42 3.18
N GLU A 58 16.36 -3.33 3.38
CA GLU A 58 16.84 -2.97 4.70
C GLU A 58 15.69 -2.38 5.53
N PRO A 59 15.67 -2.62 6.86
CA PRO A 59 14.57 -2.15 7.72
C PRO A 59 14.38 -0.63 7.74
N ASP A 60 15.42 0.12 7.38
CA ASP A 60 15.45 1.58 7.34
C ASP A 60 15.27 2.15 5.92
N ASP A 61 15.08 1.30 4.91
CA ASP A 61 14.81 1.72 3.51
C ASP A 61 13.37 2.21 3.38
N HIS A 62 13.07 3.36 3.98
CA HIS A 62 11.74 3.98 3.99
C HIS A 62 11.73 5.30 3.21
N ILE A 63 10.58 5.59 2.60
CA ILE A 63 10.32 6.86 1.91
C ILE A 63 9.01 7.47 2.40
N GLU A 64 8.92 8.80 2.37
CA GLU A 64 7.63 9.48 2.38
C GLU A 64 7.14 9.59 0.94
N LEU A 65 5.87 9.25 0.72
CA LEU A 65 5.22 9.41 -0.59
C LEU A 65 4.95 10.89 -0.93
N ASN A 66 4.87 11.76 0.08
CA ASN A 66 4.53 13.19 -0.04
C ASN A 66 3.30 13.44 -0.94
N SER A 67 2.33 12.53 -0.87
CA SER A 67 1.13 12.57 -1.69
C SER A 67 -0.09 12.05 -0.93
N VAL A 68 -1.27 12.32 -1.47
CA VAL A 68 -2.56 11.81 -0.96
C VAL A 68 -2.60 10.29 -0.86
N LEU A 69 -1.69 9.56 -1.50
CA LEU A 69 -1.53 8.11 -1.34
C LEU A 69 -1.26 7.71 0.12
N VAL A 70 -0.81 8.62 0.98
CA VAL A 70 -0.70 8.39 2.44
C VAL A 70 -2.05 8.18 3.12
N TYR A 71 -3.13 8.70 2.54
CA TYR A 71 -4.51 8.48 3.02
C TYR A 71 -5.10 7.18 2.50
N ASP A 72 -4.34 6.40 1.73
CA ASP A 72 -4.77 5.08 1.36
C ASP A 72 -4.73 4.19 2.59
N PHE A 73 -5.85 4.13 3.29
CA PHE A 73 -6.08 3.17 4.36
C PHE A 73 -7.04 2.12 3.84
N TRP A 74 -6.70 0.86 4.09
CA TRP A 74 -7.53 -0.32 3.83
C TRP A 74 -8.83 -0.22 4.63
N HIS A 75 -9.79 0.52 4.10
CA HIS A 75 -11.09 0.70 4.70
C HIS A 75 -12.14 -0.13 3.96
N SER A 76 -12.81 -0.93 4.76
CA SER A 76 -14.25 -1.14 4.66
C SER A 76 -14.82 -2.05 3.58
N LYS A 77 -14.11 -2.43 2.51
CA LYS A 77 -14.71 -3.32 1.51
C LYS A 77 -14.35 -4.81 1.72
N PRO A 78 -15.30 -5.75 1.53
CA PRO A 78 -15.09 -7.19 1.52
C PRO A 78 -14.35 -7.67 0.27
N PHE A 79 -13.41 -6.88 -0.21
CA PHE A 79 -12.55 -7.29 -1.29
C PHE A 79 -11.39 -8.10 -0.71
N MET A 80 -11.47 -9.39 -0.99
CA MET A 80 -10.45 -10.39 -0.75
C MET A 80 -9.08 -10.02 -1.37
N PHE A 81 -9.06 -9.10 -2.34
CA PHE A 81 -7.86 -8.72 -3.11
C PHE A 81 -7.71 -7.21 -3.22
N PRO A 82 -6.47 -6.69 -3.11
CA PRO A 82 -6.19 -5.28 -3.34
C PRO A 82 -6.62 -4.85 -4.74
N GLN A 83 -7.23 -3.67 -4.85
CA GLN A 83 -7.52 -3.06 -6.15
C GLN A 83 -6.27 -2.48 -6.79
N CYS A 84 -5.32 -2.05 -5.97
CA CYS A 84 -4.15 -1.31 -6.38
C CYS A 84 -2.86 -1.86 -5.78
N CYS A 85 -1.76 -1.52 -6.42
CA CYS A 85 -0.43 -1.72 -5.85
C CYS A 85 0.47 -0.52 -6.09
N ILE A 86 1.40 -0.31 -5.16
CA ILE A 86 2.58 0.51 -5.38
C ILE A 86 3.72 -0.42 -5.78
N ARG A 87 4.34 -0.14 -6.92
CA ARG A 87 5.49 -0.87 -7.42
C ARG A 87 6.74 -0.05 -7.15
N PHE A 88 7.59 -0.61 -6.30
CA PHE A 88 8.96 -0.13 -6.09
C PHE A 88 9.91 -1.10 -6.78
N GLU A 89 10.82 -0.56 -7.58
CA GLU A 89 11.91 -1.32 -8.17
C GLU A 89 13.24 -0.84 -7.62
N PHE A 90 14.13 -1.79 -7.33
CA PHE A 90 15.45 -1.48 -6.80
C PHE A 90 16.28 -0.72 -7.82
N PHE A 91 16.96 0.32 -7.37
CA PHE A 91 17.90 1.12 -8.17
C PHE A 91 17.29 1.88 -9.36
N GLN A 92 15.97 1.77 -9.58
CA GLN A 92 15.27 2.44 -10.68
C GLN A 92 14.05 3.19 -10.14
N GLN A 93 14.31 4.32 -9.46
CA GLN A 93 13.26 5.19 -8.93
C GLN A 93 12.34 5.73 -10.04
N GLU A 94 12.85 5.85 -11.26
CA GLU A 94 12.09 6.24 -12.46
C GLU A 94 10.98 5.23 -12.80
N GLU A 95 11.12 3.98 -12.37
CA GLU A 95 10.11 2.94 -12.56
C GLU A 95 9.12 2.86 -11.39
N TRP A 96 9.26 3.69 -10.35
CA TRP A 96 8.33 3.68 -9.23
C TRP A 96 6.97 4.20 -9.67
N ASN A 97 5.94 3.39 -9.50
CA ASN A 97 4.61 3.73 -9.96
C ASN A 97 3.51 3.12 -9.09
N PHE A 98 2.39 3.82 -9.04
CA PHE A 98 1.12 3.28 -8.57
C PHE A 98 0.29 2.82 -9.77
N ARG A 99 -0.34 1.65 -9.65
CA ARG A 99 -1.21 1.11 -10.70
C ARG A 99 -2.39 0.32 -10.12
N ALA A 100 -3.46 0.21 -10.90
CA ALA A 100 -4.53 -0.72 -10.60
C ALA A 100 -4.20 -2.15 -11.03
N LEU A 101 -4.62 -3.12 -10.23
CA LEU A 101 -4.49 -4.56 -10.49
C LEU A 101 -5.70 -5.12 -11.25
N ARG A 102 -6.82 -4.40 -11.22
CA ARG A 102 -8.09 -4.72 -11.87
C ARG A 102 -8.77 -3.44 -12.34
N ASP A 103 -9.87 -3.57 -13.06
CA ASP A 103 -10.67 -2.41 -13.44
C ASP A 103 -11.35 -1.82 -12.20
N ILE A 104 -11.25 -0.50 -12.05
CA ILE A 104 -11.77 0.26 -10.91
C ILE A 104 -12.74 1.29 -11.47
N GLN A 105 -13.96 1.35 -10.92
CA GLN A 105 -14.95 2.33 -11.36
C GLN A 105 -14.75 3.65 -10.62
N PRO A 106 -15.07 4.80 -11.25
CA PRO A 106 -15.10 6.07 -10.56
C PRO A 106 -16.04 6.01 -9.34
N GLY A 107 -15.54 6.43 -8.17
CA GLY A 107 -16.22 6.35 -6.88
C GLY A 107 -15.89 5.09 -6.05
N ASP A 108 -15.18 4.11 -6.61
CA ASP A 108 -14.71 2.96 -5.84
C ASP A 108 -13.63 3.37 -4.85
N GLU A 109 -13.68 2.78 -3.65
CA GLU A 109 -12.64 2.95 -2.64
C GLU A 109 -11.41 2.11 -3.00
N LEU A 110 -10.27 2.80 -3.13
CA LEU A 110 -8.99 2.17 -3.38
C LEU A 110 -8.56 1.34 -2.18
N SER A 111 -7.89 0.23 -2.47
CA SER A 111 -7.43 -0.70 -1.44
C SER A 111 -6.07 -1.25 -1.81
N PHE A 112 -5.15 -1.18 -0.85
CA PHE A 112 -3.78 -1.63 -0.98
C PHE A 112 -3.44 -2.65 0.09
N PHE A 113 -2.72 -3.68 -0.31
CA PHE A 113 -2.30 -4.72 0.60
C PHE A 113 -0.93 -4.35 1.19
N TYR A 114 -0.88 -3.69 2.35
CA TYR A 114 0.38 -3.27 2.97
C TYR A 114 1.44 -4.37 3.06
N PRO A 115 1.12 -5.63 3.42
CA PRO A 115 2.13 -6.70 3.40
C PRO A 115 2.71 -7.04 2.02
N SER A 116 2.23 -6.44 0.92
CA SER A 116 2.91 -6.53 -0.38
C SER A 116 4.15 -5.64 -0.47
N THR A 117 4.21 -4.56 0.31
CA THR A 117 5.29 -3.56 0.33
C THR A 117 5.92 -3.38 1.71
N GLU A 118 5.29 -3.82 2.80
CA GLU A 118 5.75 -3.65 4.18
C GLU A 118 6.13 -4.98 4.81
N TRP A 119 7.38 -5.12 5.24
CA TRP A 119 7.81 -6.28 6.01
C TRP A 119 7.35 -6.20 7.46
N ASP A 120 7.59 -5.05 8.10
CA ASP A 120 7.34 -4.81 9.53
C ASP A 120 6.90 -3.35 9.69
N MET A 121 5.60 -3.16 9.95
CA MET A 121 4.98 -1.82 10.03
C MET A 121 5.23 -1.18 11.39
N ASP A 122 5.45 0.13 11.42
CA ASP A 122 5.57 0.91 12.66
C ASP A 122 4.28 0.85 13.50
N GLN A 123 3.14 1.07 12.83
CA GLN A 123 1.83 1.01 13.44
C GLN A 123 0.93 0.04 12.66
N GLY A 124 0.66 -1.11 13.27
CA GLY A 124 -0.35 -2.04 12.76
C GLY A 124 -1.78 -1.56 13.04
N PHE A 125 -2.75 -2.17 12.37
CA PHE A 125 -4.17 -1.83 12.54
C PHE A 125 -5.08 -3.06 12.42
N GLN A 126 -6.29 -2.95 12.98
CA GLN A 126 -7.31 -3.98 12.85
C GLN A 126 -7.98 -3.90 11.47
N CYS A 127 -7.88 -4.98 10.70
CA CYS A 127 -8.50 -5.10 9.39
C CYS A 127 -10.03 -5.14 9.52
N ARG A 128 -10.71 -4.27 8.76
CA ARG A 128 -12.18 -4.17 8.73
C ARG A 128 -12.79 -4.64 7.39
N CYS A 129 -12.08 -5.44 6.60
CA CYS A 129 -12.62 -5.88 5.30
C CYS A 129 -13.78 -6.86 5.42
N GLN A 130 -13.95 -7.58 6.54
CA GLN A 130 -15.00 -8.60 6.72
C GLN A 130 -14.95 -9.78 5.71
N ALA A 131 -13.84 -9.95 4.98
CA ALA A 131 -13.64 -11.10 4.10
C ALA A 131 -13.48 -12.42 4.90
N GLN A 132 -13.87 -13.55 4.32
CA GLN A 132 -13.76 -14.86 4.98
C GLN A 132 -12.31 -15.24 5.34
N ASN A 133 -11.34 -14.83 4.52
CA ASN A 133 -9.91 -15.03 4.74
C ASN A 133 -9.23 -13.76 5.29
N CYS A 134 -9.95 -12.93 6.06
CA CYS A 134 -9.39 -11.75 6.69
C CYS A 134 -8.20 -12.12 7.62
N LEU A 135 -7.15 -11.31 7.59
CA LEU A 135 -5.96 -11.48 8.45
C LEU A 135 -6.18 -10.98 9.89
N GLY A 136 -7.29 -10.29 10.16
CA GLY A 136 -7.62 -9.74 11.47
C GLY A 136 -6.81 -8.50 11.84
N TYR A 137 -5.50 -8.64 12.03
CA TYR A 137 -4.59 -7.54 12.37
C TYR A 137 -3.44 -7.45 11.36
N ILE A 138 -3.27 -6.28 10.74
CA ILE A 138 -2.25 -6.02 9.72
C ILE A 138 -1.05 -5.35 10.38
N ARG A 139 0.15 -5.90 10.19
CA ARG A 139 1.42 -5.35 10.70
C ARG A 139 2.64 -5.67 9.82
N GLY A 140 2.39 -5.92 8.53
CA GLY A 140 3.42 -6.30 7.55
C GLY A 140 3.53 -7.81 7.30
N ALA A 141 4.38 -8.18 6.35
CA ALA A 141 4.54 -9.54 5.83
C ALA A 141 5.30 -10.51 6.76
N LYS A 142 6.07 -9.99 7.72
CA LYS A 142 6.95 -10.76 8.61
C LYS A 142 6.23 -11.91 9.32
N GLU A 143 4.98 -11.68 9.73
CA GLU A 143 4.17 -12.65 10.46
C GLU A 143 3.26 -13.52 9.57
N LEU A 144 3.17 -13.22 8.28
CA LEU A 144 2.31 -13.95 7.34
C LEU A 144 3.07 -15.10 6.68
N SER A 145 2.40 -16.22 6.47
CA SER A 145 2.96 -17.30 5.64
C SER A 145 3.11 -16.83 4.19
N ARG A 146 4.09 -17.38 3.47
CA ARG A 146 4.27 -17.08 2.04
C ARG A 146 2.98 -17.26 1.24
N ALA A 147 2.27 -18.36 1.50
CA ALA A 147 1.00 -18.66 0.83
C ALA A 147 -0.03 -17.54 1.04
N GLN A 148 -0.16 -17.01 2.27
CA GLN A 148 -1.07 -15.90 2.56
C GLN A 148 -0.69 -14.62 1.80
N VAL A 149 0.60 -14.31 1.65
CA VAL A 149 1.01 -13.11 0.90
C VAL A 149 0.79 -13.31 -0.60
N VAL A 150 1.19 -14.45 -1.16
CA VAL A 150 1.13 -14.74 -2.61
C VAL A 150 -0.29 -14.86 -3.12
N GLU A 151 -1.20 -15.47 -2.35
CA GLU A 151 -2.61 -15.59 -2.71
C GLU A 151 -3.26 -14.22 -2.97
N ARG A 152 -2.79 -13.15 -2.32
CA ARG A 152 -3.36 -11.80 -2.40
C ARG A 152 -2.84 -10.98 -3.59
N GLY A 153 -2.03 -11.57 -4.46
CA GLY A 153 -1.67 -11.01 -5.76
C GLY A 153 -0.27 -10.39 -5.78
N PHE A 154 -0.19 -9.07 -5.99
CA PHE A 154 1.09 -8.38 -6.17
C PHE A 154 1.92 -8.40 -4.87
N ILE A 155 3.21 -8.68 -5.02
CA ILE A 155 4.23 -8.58 -3.96
C ILE A 155 5.44 -7.88 -4.54
N SER A 156 6.00 -6.93 -3.80
CA SER A 156 7.26 -6.30 -4.17
C SER A 156 8.44 -7.27 -4.11
N THR A 157 9.40 -7.08 -5.01
CA THR A 157 10.57 -7.95 -5.13
C THR A 157 11.36 -8.10 -3.83
N TYR A 158 11.49 -7.03 -3.02
CA TYR A 158 12.14 -7.11 -1.70
C TYR A 158 11.36 -7.92 -0.68
N ILE A 159 10.03 -7.80 -0.64
CA ILE A 159 9.22 -8.62 0.27
C ILE A 159 9.35 -10.10 -0.07
N SER A 160 9.36 -10.46 -1.36
CA SER A 160 9.65 -11.84 -1.77
C SER A 160 11.01 -12.31 -1.25
N ARG A 161 12.06 -11.50 -1.41
CA ARG A 161 13.41 -11.81 -0.90
C ARG A 161 13.46 -11.95 0.62
N LEU A 162 12.73 -11.10 1.36
CA LEU A 162 12.65 -11.16 2.82
C LEU A 162 11.91 -12.42 3.28
N LEU A 163 10.84 -12.80 2.59
CA LEU A 163 10.17 -14.09 2.80
C LEU A 163 11.15 -15.25 2.54
N ASP A 164 11.94 -15.21 1.45
CA ASP A 164 12.92 -16.26 1.13
C ASP A 164 13.96 -16.41 2.25
N ARG A 165 14.52 -15.28 2.72
CA ARG A 165 15.48 -15.26 3.85
C ARG A 165 14.87 -15.86 5.10
N ARG A 166 13.67 -15.42 5.51
CA ARG A 166 12.99 -15.92 6.70
C ARG A 166 12.70 -17.41 6.61
N ASP A 167 12.19 -17.86 5.47
CA ASP A 167 11.75 -19.25 5.28
C ASP A 167 12.96 -20.20 5.21
N THR A 168 14.09 -19.76 4.64
CA THR A 168 15.34 -20.55 4.56
C THR A 168 16.08 -20.59 5.90
N GLN A 169 16.03 -19.52 6.70
CA GLN A 169 16.64 -19.47 8.04
C GLN A 169 15.87 -20.28 9.09
N ARG A 170 14.66 -20.74 8.78
CA ARG A 170 13.81 -21.55 9.67
C ARG A 170 14.00 -23.07 9.47
N ILE A 171 14.89 -23.47 8.56
CA ILE A 171 15.31 -24.86 8.31
C ILE A 171 16.64 -25.08 9.03
#